data_AF-A0A855F6S0-F1
#
_entry.id   AF-A0A855F6S0-F1
#
_cell.length_a   1.000
_cell.length_b   1.000
_cell.length_c   1.000
_cell.angle_alpha   90.00
_cell.angle_beta   90.00
_cell.angle_gamma   90.00
#
_symmetry.space_group_name_H-M   'P 1'
#
loop_
_entity.id
_entity.type
_entity.pdbx_description
1 polymer ?
#
loop_
_entity_poly.entity_id
_entity_poly.type
_entity_poly.pdbx_seq_one_letter_code
_entity_poly.pdbx_strand_id
1 'polypeptide(L)'
;MAKHALSLFLKIMLFSVVMLIVAKVIPYDGLVSSIIGLFDFHSARRFTRFILGEPDLEVWESLHIYFAILINTLISVPAMSMMITAYNGMTRKVNPANFFDDWILSTLRRLVKVFAFTFLFWTLFRFLPYSSVFTDGETYPAFIIAAAVAFNLLLTTACYWFIMNKITTKRSL
;
A
#
# COMPACT_ATOMS: atom_id res chain seq x y z
N MET A 1 -13.61 22.22 5.20
CA MET A 1 -13.22 21.15 4.24
C MET A 1 -11.82 21.34 3.67
N ALA A 2 -11.44 22.50 3.13
CA ALA A 2 -10.12 22.73 2.52
C ALA A 2 -8.90 22.43 3.42
N LYS A 3 -8.95 22.80 4.71
CA LYS A 3 -7.87 22.49 5.67
C LYS A 3 -7.62 20.98 5.85
N HIS A 4 -8.68 20.16 5.81
CA HIS A 4 -8.56 18.71 5.92
C HIS A 4 -8.00 18.08 4.64
N ALA A 5 -8.41 18.57 3.47
CA ALA A 5 -7.85 18.14 2.19
C ALA A 5 -6.35 18.47 2.07
N LEU A 6 -5.95 19.69 2.45
CA LEU A 6 -4.54 20.11 2.44
C LEU A 6 -3.70 19.30 3.44
N SER A 7 -4.22 19.04 4.64
CA SER A 7 -3.55 18.18 5.62
C SER A 7 -3.36 16.74 5.10
N LEU A 8 -4.36 16.21 4.40
CA LEU A 8 -4.29 14.88 3.80
C LEU A 8 -3.24 14.84 2.68
N PHE A 9 -3.25 15.85 1.80
CA PHE A 9 -2.26 15.98 0.73
C PHE A 9 -0.83 16.04 1.27
N LEU A 10 -0.56 16.84 2.30
CA LEU A 10 0.75 16.90 2.95
C LEU A 10 1.18 15.57 3.55
N LYS A 11 0.26 14.80 4.14
CA LYS A 11 0.57 13.47 4.67
C LYS A 11 0.93 12.47 3.57
N ILE A 12 0.23 12.51 2.44
CA ILE A 12 0.55 11.68 1.28
C ILE A 12 1.92 12.06 0.73
N MET A 13 2.18 13.36 0.54
CA MET A 13 3.48 13.84 0.06
C MET A 13 4.62 13.43 1.00
N LEU A 14 4.42 13.57 2.31
CA LEU A 14 5.39 13.12 3.30
C LEU A 14 5.62 11.60 3.19
N PHE A 15 4.58 10.80 2.98
CA PHE A 15 4.71 9.35 2.83
C PHE A 15 5.50 8.98 1.59
N SER A 16 5.20 9.62 0.45
CA SER A 16 5.95 9.42 -0.79
C SER A 16 7.43 9.79 -0.64
N VAL A 17 7.73 10.90 0.03
CA VAL A 17 9.12 11.30 0.32
C VAL A 17 9.83 10.26 1.20
N VAL A 18 9.16 9.76 2.25
CA VAL A 18 9.72 8.70 3.10
C VAL A 18 9.98 7.43 2.28
N MET A 19 9.06 7.02 1.41
CA MET A 19 9.27 5.86 0.53
C MET A 19 10.45 6.04 -0.42
N LEU A 20 10.65 7.23 -0.96
CA LEU A 20 11.81 7.52 -1.82
C LEU A 20 13.12 7.48 -1.04
N ILE A 21 13.13 8.01 0.19
CA ILE A 21 14.29 7.93 1.07
C ILE A 21 14.59 6.48 1.43
N VAL A 22 13.59 5.69 1.80
CA VAL A 22 13.75 4.26 2.12
C VAL A 22 14.31 3.50 0.91
N ALA A 23 13.75 3.72 -0.28
CA ALA A 23 14.25 3.11 -1.52
C ALA A 23 15.71 3.47 -1.84
N LYS A 24 16.16 4.66 -1.47
CA LYS A 24 17.52 5.15 -1.74
C LYS A 24 18.53 4.73 -0.68
N VAL A 25 18.12 4.76 0.58
CA VAL A 25 19.04 4.68 1.74
C VAL A 25 19.13 3.26 2.29
N ILE A 26 18.06 2.47 2.19
CA ILE A 26 17.99 1.14 2.78
C ILE A 26 18.28 0.11 1.68
N PRO A 27 19.42 -0.62 1.74
CA PRO A 27 19.79 -1.61 0.74
C PRO A 27 18.98 -2.90 0.94
N TYR A 28 17.66 -2.86 0.72
CA TYR A 28 16.78 -4.01 0.86
C TYR A 28 16.75 -4.90 -0.38
N ASP A 29 17.44 -4.54 -1.47
CA ASP A 29 17.52 -5.36 -2.70
C ASP A 29 18.09 -6.76 -2.43
N GLY A 30 19.06 -6.88 -1.51
CA GLY A 30 19.57 -8.19 -1.08
C GLY A 30 18.51 -9.04 -0.36
N LEU A 31 17.63 -8.41 0.41
CA LEU A 31 16.51 -9.06 1.08
C LEU A 31 15.43 -9.48 0.06
N VAL A 32 15.11 -8.60 -0.90
CA VAL A 32 14.22 -8.90 -2.03
C VAL A 32 14.73 -10.11 -2.81
N SER A 33 16.02 -10.10 -3.17
CA SER A 33 16.68 -11.19 -3.90
C SER A 33 16.65 -12.51 -3.11
N SER A 34 16.87 -12.45 -1.79
CA SER A 34 16.82 -13.63 -0.92
C SER A 34 15.42 -14.24 -0.86
N ILE A 35 14.37 -13.41 -0.81
CA ILE A 35 12.98 -13.88 -0.82
C ILE A 35 12.62 -14.50 -2.17
N ILE A 36 13.02 -13.86 -3.27
CA ILE A 36 12.79 -14.37 -4.63
C ILE A 36 13.48 -15.72 -4.83
N GLY A 37 14.68 -15.89 -4.27
CA GLY A 37 15.42 -17.15 -4.31
C GLY A 37 14.71 -18.34 -3.64
N LEU A 38 13.66 -18.10 -2.83
CA LEU A 38 12.82 -19.16 -2.26
C LEU A 38 11.77 -19.69 -3.24
N PHE A 39 11.52 -18.99 -4.35
CA PHE A 39 10.54 -19.40 -5.35
C PHE A 39 11.21 -20.25 -6.44
N ASP A 40 10.55 -21.34 -6.83
CA ASP A 40 10.80 -21.99 -8.11
C ASP A 40 10.01 -21.28 -9.23
N PHE A 41 10.36 -21.56 -10.49
CA PHE A 41 9.69 -20.91 -11.63
C PHE A 41 8.18 -21.17 -11.64
N HIS A 42 7.74 -22.36 -11.21
CA HIS A 42 6.32 -22.72 -11.18
C HIS A 42 5.54 -21.90 -10.13
N SER A 43 6.08 -21.78 -8.92
CA SER A 43 5.50 -20.98 -7.83
C SER A 43 5.55 -19.49 -8.15
N ALA A 44 6.67 -19.00 -8.72
CA ALA A 44 6.80 -17.62 -9.18
C ALA A 44 5.74 -17.29 -10.21
N ARG A 45 5.57 -18.13 -11.25
CA ARG A 45 4.55 -17.95 -12.29
C ARG A 45 3.13 -18.01 -11.72
N ARG A 46 2.87 -18.90 -10.77
CA ARG A 46 1.56 -19.00 -10.11
C ARG A 46 1.26 -17.74 -9.29
N PHE A 47 2.27 -17.22 -8.59
CA PHE A 47 2.16 -16.03 -7.78
C PHE A 47 1.98 -14.77 -8.63
N THR A 48 2.81 -14.56 -9.66
CA THR A 48 2.62 -13.42 -10.58
C THR A 48 1.29 -13.50 -11.31
N ARG A 49 0.83 -14.67 -11.74
CA ARG A 49 -0.51 -14.83 -12.34
C ARG A 49 -1.64 -14.58 -11.33
N PHE A 50 -1.45 -14.93 -10.06
CA PHE A 50 -2.38 -14.56 -9.01
C PHE A 50 -2.42 -13.04 -8.81
N ILE A 51 -1.29 -12.36 -9.04
CA ILE A 51 -1.17 -10.91 -8.94
C ILE A 51 -1.73 -10.23 -10.23
N LEU A 52 -1.14 -10.42 -11.39
CA LEU A 52 -1.59 -9.73 -12.60
C LEU A 52 -2.96 -10.23 -13.10
N GLY A 53 -3.40 -11.44 -12.72
CA GLY A 53 -4.59 -12.09 -13.28
C GLY A 53 -4.33 -12.76 -14.63
N GLU A 54 -3.29 -12.35 -15.33
CA GLU A 54 -2.83 -12.87 -16.62
C GLU A 54 -1.41 -13.48 -16.52
N PRO A 55 -1.02 -14.36 -17.47
CA PRO A 55 0.33 -14.89 -17.50
C PRO A 55 1.32 -13.80 -17.90
N ASP A 56 2.33 -13.62 -17.06
CA ASP A 56 3.40 -12.65 -17.29
C ASP A 56 4.58 -13.28 -18.05
N LEU A 57 5.17 -12.50 -18.96
CA LEU A 57 6.35 -12.86 -19.75
C LEU A 57 7.63 -12.77 -18.91
N GLU A 58 7.70 -11.80 -17.99
CA GLU A 58 8.90 -11.47 -17.20
C GLU A 58 8.69 -11.75 -15.71
N VAL A 59 8.31 -13.00 -15.41
CA VAL A 59 7.92 -13.47 -14.07
C VAL A 59 8.90 -13.04 -12.97
N TRP A 60 10.22 -13.14 -13.23
CA TRP A 60 11.24 -12.80 -12.23
C TRP A 60 11.36 -11.30 -11.97
N GLU A 61 11.25 -10.48 -13.01
CA GLU A 61 11.32 -9.03 -12.89
C GLU A 61 10.08 -8.49 -12.19
N SER A 62 8.90 -8.96 -12.59
CA SER A 62 7.65 -8.63 -11.89
C SER A 62 7.69 -9.05 -10.43
N LEU A 63 8.16 -10.27 -10.13
CA LEU A 63 8.30 -10.73 -8.74
C LEU A 63 9.23 -9.83 -7.94
N HIS A 64 10.35 -9.40 -8.54
CA HIS A 64 11.28 -8.45 -7.94
C HIS A 64 10.62 -7.11 -7.65
N ILE A 65 9.93 -6.54 -8.63
CA ILE A 65 9.23 -5.26 -8.48
C ILE A 65 8.17 -5.35 -7.37
N TYR A 66 7.39 -6.43 -7.32
CA TYR A 66 6.36 -6.60 -6.29
C TYR A 66 6.95 -6.66 -4.88
N PHE A 67 7.96 -7.48 -4.65
CA PHE A 67 8.59 -7.58 -3.34
C PHE A 67 9.32 -6.30 -2.96
N ALA A 68 10.00 -5.64 -3.91
CA ALA A 68 10.65 -4.35 -3.67
C ALA A 68 9.65 -3.28 -3.21
N ILE A 69 8.49 -3.14 -3.88
CA ILE A 69 7.44 -2.20 -3.49
C ILE A 69 6.84 -2.56 -2.12
N LEU A 70 6.58 -3.85 -1.91
CA LEU A 70 6.01 -4.35 -0.66
C LEU A 70 6.94 -4.06 0.53
N ILE A 71 8.22 -4.43 0.42
CA ILE A 71 9.22 -4.24 1.48
C ILE A 71 9.45 -2.75 1.73
N ASN A 72 9.56 -1.94 0.68
CA ASN A 72 9.68 -0.48 0.82
C ASN A 72 8.50 0.10 1.62
N THR A 73 7.28 -0.33 1.30
CA THR A 73 6.07 0.11 2.01
C THR A 73 6.07 -0.36 3.47
N LEU A 74 6.45 -1.62 3.72
CA LEU A 74 6.53 -2.20 5.06
C LEU A 74 7.55 -1.49 5.96
N ILE A 75 8.65 -0.97 5.39
CA ILE A 75 9.66 -0.20 6.13
C ILE A 75 9.24 1.26 6.29
N SER A 76 8.61 1.84 5.26
CA SER A 76 8.19 3.24 5.23
C SER A 76 7.09 3.56 6.24
N VAL A 77 6.18 2.62 6.50
CA VAL A 77 5.09 2.81 7.48
C VAL A 77 5.64 3.00 8.91
N PRO A 78 6.51 2.12 9.45
CA PRO A 78 7.24 2.34 10.69
C PRO A 78 8.10 3.60 10.68
N ALA A 79 8.84 3.88 9.61
CA ALA A 79 9.71 5.05 9.50
C ALA A 79 8.92 6.37 9.64
N MET A 80 7.80 6.50 8.92
CA MET A 80 6.89 7.63 9.08
C MET A 80 6.28 7.66 10.49
N SER A 81 5.96 6.51 11.07
CA SER A 81 5.44 6.42 12.44
C SER A 81 6.45 7.00 13.44
N MET A 82 7.72 6.59 13.34
CA MET A 82 8.80 7.13 14.18
C MET A 82 8.94 8.65 14.02
N MET A 83 8.93 9.17 12.80
CA MET A 83 9.02 10.63 12.55
C MET A 83 7.88 11.38 13.22
N ILE A 84 6.64 10.88 13.10
CA ILE A 84 5.48 11.51 13.74
C ILE A 84 5.59 11.46 15.27
N THR A 85 6.01 10.33 15.83
CA THR A 85 6.15 10.20 17.29
C THR A 85 7.29 11.08 17.82
N ALA A 86 8.42 11.17 17.12
CA ALA A 86 9.53 12.07 17.46
C ALA A 86 9.11 13.55 17.42
N TYR A 87 8.39 13.95 16.37
CA TYR A 87 7.83 15.31 16.26
C TYR A 87 6.89 15.64 17.43
N ASN A 88 6.01 14.71 17.80
CA ASN A 88 5.10 14.89 18.94
C ASN A 88 5.86 14.90 20.28
N GLY A 89 6.88 14.07 20.45
CA GLY A 89 7.72 14.09 21.65
C GLY A 89 8.42 15.43 21.85
N MET A 90 8.99 15.98 20.77
CA MET A 90 9.71 17.26 20.79
C MET A 90 8.79 18.46 21.01
N THR A 91 7.58 18.45 20.43
CA THR A 91 6.63 19.57 20.52
C THR A 91 5.69 19.52 21.72
N ARG A 92 5.36 18.33 22.24
CA ARG A 92 4.31 18.14 23.26
C ARG A 92 4.77 17.55 24.59
N LYS A 93 6.09 17.35 24.83
CA LYS A 93 6.65 16.81 26.09
C LYS A 93 5.90 15.56 26.60
N VAL A 94 5.66 14.59 25.72
CA VAL A 94 4.95 13.35 26.06
C VAL A 94 5.86 12.46 26.91
N ASN A 95 5.30 11.79 27.93
CA ASN A 95 6.04 10.96 28.88
C ASN A 95 6.73 9.78 28.17
N PRO A 96 8.07 9.63 28.23
CA PRO A 96 8.83 8.64 27.46
C PRO A 96 8.63 7.18 27.91
N ALA A 97 8.05 6.95 29.10
CA ALA A 97 7.97 5.62 29.71
C ALA A 97 7.13 4.59 28.91
N ASN A 98 6.12 5.02 28.16
CA ASN A 98 5.25 4.14 27.35
C ASN A 98 5.43 4.34 25.84
N PHE A 99 6.47 5.08 25.43
CA PHE A 99 6.62 5.57 24.05
C PHE A 99 6.79 4.44 23.02
N PHE A 100 7.49 3.37 23.41
CA PHE A 100 7.78 2.25 22.52
C PHE A 100 6.55 1.37 22.27
N ASP A 101 5.79 1.05 23.32
CA ASP A 101 4.56 0.26 23.22
C ASP A 101 3.48 1.00 22.44
N ASP A 102 3.32 2.31 22.68
CA ASP A 102 2.40 3.16 21.92
C ASP A 102 2.84 3.27 20.45
N TRP A 103 4.15 3.34 20.19
CA TRP A 103 4.68 3.34 18.83
C TRP A 103 4.44 2.01 18.11
N ILE A 104 4.67 0.86 18.76
CA ILE A 104 4.41 -0.46 18.18
C ILE A 104 2.92 -0.62 17.87
N LEU A 105 2.04 -0.36 18.84
CA LEU A 105 0.60 -0.51 18.66
C LEU A 105 0.06 0.43 17.57
N SER A 106 0.55 1.67 17.52
CA SER A 106 0.15 2.62 16.47
C SER A 106 0.67 2.23 15.09
N THR A 107 1.90 1.70 15.01
CA THR A 107 2.50 1.22 13.76
C THR A 107 1.80 -0.03 13.26
N LEU A 108 1.53 -1.01 14.12
CA LEU A 108 0.76 -2.21 13.79
C LEU A 108 -0.63 -1.85 13.29
N ARG A 109 -1.32 -0.93 13.98
CA ARG A 109 -2.64 -0.43 13.54
C ARG A 109 -2.58 0.23 12.17
N ARG A 110 -1.51 0.97 11.85
CA ARG A 110 -1.31 1.56 10.51
C ARG A 110 -1.05 0.49 9.46
N LEU A 111 -0.21 -0.50 9.75
CA LEU A 111 0.05 -1.63 8.86
C LEU A 111 -1.22 -2.41 8.54
N VAL A 112 -2.04 -2.74 9.55
CA VAL A 112 -3.33 -3.43 9.34
C VAL A 112 -4.26 -2.61 8.44
N LYS A 113 -4.30 -1.28 8.60
CA LYS A 113 -5.11 -0.41 7.74
C LYS A 113 -4.62 -0.39 6.29
N VAL A 114 -3.31 -0.28 6.09
CA VAL A 114 -2.70 -0.33 4.75
C VAL A 114 -2.97 -1.70 4.12
N PHE A 115 -2.76 -2.79 4.85
CA PHE A 115 -3.01 -4.14 4.38
C PHE A 115 -4.49 -4.34 4.00
N ALA A 116 -5.43 -3.94 4.87
CA ALA A 116 -6.86 -4.05 4.59
C ALA A 116 -7.27 -3.21 3.37
N PHE A 117 -6.72 -2.00 3.21
CA PHE A 117 -6.98 -1.16 2.05
C PHE A 117 -6.43 -1.78 0.77
N THR A 118 -5.17 -2.24 0.78
CA THR A 118 -4.54 -2.89 -0.38
C THR A 118 -5.27 -4.16 -0.75
N PHE A 119 -5.66 -4.99 0.22
CA PHE A 119 -6.45 -6.20 -0.01
C PHE A 119 -7.81 -5.87 -0.63
N LEU A 120 -8.48 -4.82 -0.15
CA LEU A 120 -9.76 -4.38 -0.70
C LEU A 120 -9.61 -3.84 -2.12
N PHE A 121 -8.58 -3.02 -2.38
CA PHE A 121 -8.24 -2.52 -3.71
C PHE A 121 -8.05 -3.66 -4.69
N TRP A 122 -7.26 -4.64 -4.27
CA TRP A 122 -6.93 -5.83 -5.02
C TRP A 122 -8.16 -6.67 -5.37
N THR A 123 -9.01 -6.87 -4.38
CA THR A 123 -10.27 -7.63 -4.52
C THR A 123 -11.20 -6.93 -5.51
N LEU A 124 -11.40 -5.62 -5.37
CA LEU A 124 -12.24 -4.84 -6.28
C LEU A 124 -11.67 -4.79 -7.70
N PHE A 125 -10.35 -4.62 -7.82
CA PHE A 125 -9.66 -4.66 -9.11
C PHE A 125 -9.98 -5.99 -9.80
N ARG A 126 -9.77 -7.12 -9.12
CA ARG A 126 -9.98 -8.44 -9.72
C ARG A 126 -11.44 -8.78 -10.04
N PHE A 127 -12.39 -8.23 -9.29
CA PHE A 127 -13.82 -8.46 -9.55
C PHE A 127 -14.40 -7.52 -10.61
N LEU A 128 -13.66 -6.53 -11.09
CA LEU A 128 -14.12 -5.68 -12.18
C LEU A 128 -14.18 -6.53 -13.47
N PRO A 129 -15.32 -6.56 -14.19
CA PRO A 129 -15.44 -7.27 -15.44
C PRO A 129 -14.73 -6.51 -16.56
N TYR A 130 -13.40 -6.65 -16.64
CA TYR A 130 -12.57 -5.96 -17.63
C TYR A 130 -13.02 -6.24 -19.06
N SER A 131 -13.46 -7.46 -19.38
CA SER A 131 -13.96 -7.83 -20.70
C SER A 131 -15.21 -7.06 -21.16
N SER A 132 -15.94 -6.42 -20.24
CA SER A 132 -17.08 -5.56 -20.57
C SER A 132 -16.70 -4.10 -20.80
N VAL A 133 -15.52 -3.69 -20.33
CA VAL A 133 -15.01 -2.30 -20.39
C VAL A 133 -13.89 -2.17 -21.42
N PHE A 134 -13.13 -3.25 -21.61
CA PHE A 134 -12.02 -3.40 -22.53
C PHE A 134 -12.32 -4.57 -23.45
N THR A 135 -12.50 -4.28 -24.73
CA THR A 135 -12.65 -5.26 -25.80
C THR A 135 -11.32 -5.95 -26.05
N ASP A 136 -11.35 -7.28 -26.14
CA ASP A 136 -10.17 -8.08 -26.39
C ASP A 136 -9.53 -7.72 -27.75
N GLY A 137 -8.23 -7.39 -27.74
CA GLY A 137 -7.44 -7.14 -28.95
C GLY A 137 -7.17 -5.67 -29.28
N GLU A 138 -7.67 -4.70 -28.51
CA GLU A 138 -7.34 -3.29 -28.70
C GLU A 138 -6.25 -2.79 -27.75
N THR A 139 -5.28 -2.04 -28.29
CA THR A 139 -4.31 -1.29 -27.48
C THR A 139 -4.95 -0.02 -26.93
N TYR A 140 -5.15 0.01 -25.61
CA TYR A 140 -5.72 1.16 -24.92
C TYR A 140 -4.66 2.24 -24.66
N PRO A 141 -4.99 3.52 -24.90
CA PRO A 141 -4.16 4.63 -24.46
C PRO A 141 -3.91 4.57 -22.94
N ALA A 142 -2.69 4.91 -22.51
CA ALA A 142 -2.30 4.93 -21.11
C ALA A 142 -3.26 5.77 -20.23
N PHE A 143 -3.87 6.81 -20.79
CA PHE A 143 -4.88 7.62 -20.11
C PHE A 143 -6.14 6.81 -19.71
N ILE A 144 -6.61 5.89 -20.56
CA ILE A 144 -7.80 5.07 -20.26
C ILE A 144 -7.48 4.07 -19.15
N ILE A 145 -6.30 3.45 -19.21
CA ILE A 145 -5.81 2.54 -18.15
C ILE A 145 -5.68 3.31 -16.83
N ALA A 146 -5.06 4.51 -16.86
CA ALA A 146 -4.94 5.36 -15.69
C ALA A 146 -6.30 5.77 -15.12
N ALA A 147 -7.27 6.11 -15.97
CA ALA A 147 -8.62 6.45 -15.55
C ALA A 147 -9.34 5.27 -14.88
N ALA A 148 -9.18 4.04 -15.41
CA ALA A 148 -9.75 2.84 -14.81
C ALA A 148 -9.11 2.52 -13.45
N VAL A 149 -7.79 2.65 -13.32
CA VAL A 149 -7.09 2.50 -12.04
C VAL A 149 -7.54 3.58 -11.05
N ALA A 150 -7.68 4.83 -11.48
CA ALA A 150 -8.16 5.93 -10.65
C ALA A 150 -9.61 5.69 -10.18
N PHE A 151 -10.48 5.20 -11.06
CA PHE A 151 -11.84 4.81 -10.70
C PHE A 151 -11.85 3.68 -9.67
N ASN A 152 -11.03 2.65 -9.84
CA ASN A 152 -10.91 1.57 -8.86
C ASN A 152 -10.38 2.07 -7.51
N LEU A 153 -9.44 3.02 -7.51
CA LEU A 153 -8.95 3.69 -6.29
C LEU A 153 -10.07 4.46 -5.57
N LEU A 154 -10.92 5.19 -6.31
CA LEU A 154 -12.06 5.91 -5.75
C LEU A 154 -13.08 4.95 -5.15
N LEU A 155 -13.43 3.88 -5.88
CA LEU A 155 -14.34 2.84 -5.40
C LEU A 155 -13.82 2.18 -4.13
N THR A 156 -12.53 1.80 -4.12
CA THR A 156 -11.84 1.26 -2.95
C THR A 156 -11.92 2.21 -1.76
N THR A 157 -11.68 3.50 -2.00
CA THR A 157 -11.74 4.53 -0.96
C THR A 157 -13.14 4.63 -0.37
N ALA A 158 -14.18 4.63 -1.20
CA ALA A 158 -15.57 4.66 -0.77
C ALA A 158 -15.95 3.40 0.05
N CYS A 159 -15.59 2.20 -0.43
CA CYS A 159 -15.85 0.94 0.25
C CYS A 159 -15.10 0.85 1.58
N TYR A 160 -13.82 1.20 1.60
CA TYR A 160 -13.01 1.21 2.82
C TYR A 160 -13.58 2.20 3.84
N TRP A 161 -14.00 3.38 3.41
CA TRP A 161 -14.66 4.36 4.27
C TRP A 161 -15.97 3.82 4.84
N PHE A 162 -16.80 3.17 4.03
CA PHE A 162 -18.05 2.56 4.47
C PHE A 162 -17.83 1.46 5.53
N ILE A 163 -16.87 0.56 5.31
CA ILE A 163 -16.50 -0.50 6.26
C ILE A 163 -16.01 0.13 7.57
N MET A 164 -15.10 1.10 7.48
CA MET A 164 -14.54 1.75 8.66
C MET A 164 -15.62 2.48 9.46
N ASN A 165 -16.55 3.17 8.78
CA ASN A 165 -17.65 3.86 9.43
C ASN A 165 -18.56 2.88 10.18
N LYS A 166 -18.94 1.75 9.55
CA LYS A 166 -19.71 0.67 10.21
C LYS A 166 -19.01 0.11 11.46
N ILE A 167 -17.70 -0.13 11.40
CA ILE A 167 -16.92 -0.62 12.55
C ILE A 167 -16.89 0.43 13.68
N THR A 168 -16.78 1.70 13.33
CA THR A 168 -16.70 2.80 14.30
C THR A 168 -18.05 3.01 15.00
N THR A 169 -19.16 2.99 14.25
CA THR A 169 -20.53 3.08 14.80
C THR A 169 -20.87 1.92 15.72
N LYS A 170 -20.39 0.70 15.43
CA LYS A 170 -20.58 -0.46 16.32
C LYS A 170 -19.78 -0.39 17.63
N ARG A 171 -18.75 0.45 17.72
CA ARG A 171 -17.98 0.66 18.96
C ARG A 171 -18.56 1.74 19.87
N SER A 172 -19.44 2.60 19.34
CA SER A 172 -20.07 3.70 20.08
C SER A 172 -21.48 3.41 20.59
N LEU A 173 -22.00 2.22 20.28
CA LEU A 173 -23.29 1.67 20.71
C LEU A 173 -23.03 0.59 21.76
#